data_AF-A0A819Z475-F1
#
_entry.id   AF-A0A819Z475-F1
#
_cell.length_a   1.000
_cell.length_b   1.000
_cell.length_c   1.000
_cell.angle_alpha   90.00
_cell.angle_beta   90.00
_cell.angle_gamma   90.00
#
_symmetry.space_group_name_H-M   'P 1'
#
loop_
_entity.id
_entity.type
_entity.pdbx_description
1 polymer ?
#
loop_
_entity_poly.entity_id
_entity_poly.type
_entity_poly.pdbx_seq_one_letter_code
_entity_poly.pdbx_strand_id
1 'polypeptide(L)'
;MHIPIETEDTALVIRVNQNRDPLLVYIGKRLCNSTEYASIPSFDAKQRNGDYSGQYSAAYTPSGTRNLLEPAIQVIHADGNPSLDLKYVSHKQDMVNGSSAIRLTTIQLKDPVYPFEVTLYYKAYYKENVIEQWTSIRHTETDVVRLQKYSSANLYLSSAHSYYLTHFHGDWAKELKPEEMLLTAGIKVLDTKLGTRADLFQAPSFLLSMNQPTDKDNDDHGEVLLGTLAWSGNYQIQFEIDPLNNLRLIAGINPYASEYILAPDTEFVTPSFLFTYSYDGSGMASRNLHRWARKFRIPQGEDTRLTVLNNWE
;
A
#
# COMPACT_ATOMS: atom_id res chain seq x y z
N MET A 1 -14.04 6.99 -15.24
CA MET A 1 -14.82 6.48 -14.10
C MET A 1 -13.97 6.58 -12.85
N HIS A 2 -14.58 6.83 -11.69
CA HIS A 2 -13.88 7.01 -10.41
C HIS A 2 -14.42 6.01 -9.40
N ILE A 3 -13.52 5.43 -8.61
CA ILE A 3 -13.79 4.42 -7.61
C ILE A 3 -13.25 4.99 -6.29
N PRO A 4 -14.08 5.70 -5.50
CA PRO A 4 -13.68 6.24 -4.22
C PRO A 4 -13.68 5.15 -3.14
N ILE A 5 -12.59 5.09 -2.37
CA ILE A 5 -12.44 4.29 -1.15
C ILE A 5 -12.34 5.28 0.01
N GLU A 6 -13.38 5.33 0.82
CA GLU A 6 -13.56 6.41 1.80
C GLU A 6 -13.66 5.86 3.22
N THR A 7 -13.05 6.62 4.13
CA THR A 7 -13.21 6.51 5.57
C THR A 7 -13.97 7.75 6.09
N GLU A 8 -13.97 8.02 7.39
CA GLU A 8 -14.60 9.20 7.95
C GLU A 8 -13.94 10.50 7.46
N ASP A 9 -12.61 10.55 7.43
CA ASP A 9 -11.86 11.77 7.13
C ASP A 9 -10.95 11.65 5.90
N THR A 10 -10.66 10.43 5.44
CA THR A 10 -9.73 10.18 4.33
C THR A 10 -10.42 9.50 3.16
N ALA A 11 -10.04 9.88 1.94
CA ALA A 11 -10.39 9.20 0.71
C ALA A 11 -9.15 8.83 -0.11
N LEU A 12 -9.20 7.65 -0.70
CA LEU A 12 -8.31 7.17 -1.74
C LEU A 12 -9.15 7.01 -3.01
N VAL A 13 -8.74 7.58 -4.13
CA VAL A 13 -9.53 7.55 -5.37
C VAL A 13 -8.74 6.96 -6.52
N ILE A 14 -9.31 5.90 -7.10
CA ILE A 14 -8.82 5.29 -8.32
C ILE A 14 -9.67 5.78 -9.49
N ARG A 15 -9.02 6.27 -10.54
CA ARG A 15 -9.63 6.62 -11.81
C ARG A 15 -9.28 5.57 -12.86
N VAL A 16 -10.28 5.05 -13.54
CA VAL A 16 -10.07 4.23 -14.74
C VAL A 16 -10.13 5.14 -15.95
N ASN A 17 -9.02 5.22 -16.69
CA ASN A 17 -8.90 6.05 -17.90
C ASN A 17 -9.51 5.35 -19.14
N GLN A 18 -9.42 5.99 -20.30
CA GLN A 18 -9.96 5.46 -21.56
C GLN A 18 -9.27 4.16 -22.03
N ASN A 19 -8.00 3.97 -21.66
CA ASN A 19 -7.20 2.77 -21.96
C ASN A 19 -7.42 1.64 -20.94
N ARG A 20 -8.38 1.81 -20.01
CA ARG A 20 -8.61 0.91 -18.88
C ARG A 20 -7.42 0.78 -17.93
N ASP A 21 -6.53 1.76 -17.88
CA ASP A 21 -5.50 1.80 -16.85
C ASP A 21 -6.13 2.33 -15.54
N PRO A 22 -6.02 1.60 -14.41
CA PRO A 22 -6.42 2.10 -13.10
C PRO A 22 -5.32 3.00 -12.52
N LEU A 23 -5.62 4.28 -12.32
CA LEU A 23 -4.69 5.29 -11.84
C LEU A 23 -5.14 5.83 -10.47
N LEU A 24 -4.24 5.86 -9.50
CA LEU A 24 -4.45 6.50 -8.22
C LEU A 24 -4.27 8.02 -8.35
N VAL A 25 -5.37 8.76 -8.26
CA VAL A 25 -5.38 10.21 -8.54
C VAL A 25 -5.48 11.06 -7.27
N TYR A 26 -5.80 10.45 -6.14
CA TYR A 26 -6.00 11.16 -4.89
C TYR A 26 -5.80 10.24 -3.68
N ILE A 27 -5.01 10.72 -2.72
CA ILE A 27 -5.05 10.28 -1.33
C ILE A 27 -5.09 11.57 -0.51
N GLY A 28 -6.15 11.76 0.26
CA GLY A 28 -6.32 13.01 0.97
C GLY A 28 -7.66 13.09 1.69
N LYS A 29 -8.08 14.31 2.01
CA LYS A 29 -9.25 14.55 2.85
C LYS A 29 -10.49 14.13 2.09
N ARG A 30 -11.39 13.41 2.74
CA ARG A 30 -12.64 13.03 2.10
C ARG A 30 -13.41 14.28 1.70
N LEU A 31 -13.84 14.33 0.44
CA LEU A 31 -14.67 15.43 -0.07
C LEU A 31 -16.12 15.24 0.39
N CYS A 32 -16.81 16.36 0.62
CA CYS A 32 -18.22 16.32 1.04
C CYS A 32 -19.13 15.69 -0.03
N ASN A 33 -18.76 15.82 -1.30
CA ASN A 33 -19.48 15.25 -2.43
C ASN A 33 -18.54 14.42 -3.29
N SER A 34 -18.83 13.12 -3.42
CA SER A 34 -17.99 12.19 -4.18
C SER A 34 -17.94 12.50 -5.69
N THR A 35 -18.88 13.28 -6.22
CA THR A 35 -18.81 13.72 -7.63
C THR A 35 -17.68 14.72 -7.86
N GLU A 36 -17.21 15.42 -6.83
CA GLU A 36 -16.10 16.38 -6.94
C GLU A 36 -14.76 15.71 -7.25
N TYR A 37 -14.60 14.42 -6.95
CA TYR A 37 -13.43 13.66 -7.38
C TYR A 37 -13.27 13.63 -8.91
N ALA A 38 -14.36 13.86 -9.67
CA ALA A 38 -14.31 14.02 -11.11
C ALA A 38 -13.49 15.23 -11.55
N SER A 39 -13.47 16.29 -10.73
CA SER A 39 -12.77 17.55 -11.00
C SER A 39 -11.28 17.50 -10.68
N ILE A 40 -10.81 16.47 -9.97
CA ILE A 40 -9.38 16.29 -9.73
C ILE A 40 -8.69 16.12 -11.10
N PRO A 41 -7.69 16.93 -11.45
CA PRO A 41 -7.02 16.80 -12.73
C PRO A 41 -6.42 15.39 -12.85
N SER A 42 -6.59 14.74 -14.00
CA SER A 42 -5.85 13.52 -14.25
C SER A 42 -4.39 13.85 -14.45
N PHE A 43 -3.52 12.96 -13.98
CA PHE A 43 -2.14 12.87 -14.46
C PHE A 43 -2.09 12.29 -15.89
N ASP A 44 -3.14 12.48 -16.71
CA ASP A 44 -3.23 11.87 -18.03
C ASP A 44 -2.08 12.36 -18.91
N ALA A 45 -1.50 11.40 -19.63
CA ALA A 45 -0.28 11.43 -20.42
C ALA A 45 -0.16 12.53 -21.51
N LYS A 46 -1.06 13.52 -21.56
CA LYS A 46 -1.06 14.56 -22.59
C LYS A 46 -0.46 15.91 -22.21
N GLN A 47 -0.11 16.24 -20.95
CA GLN A 47 0.32 17.63 -20.65
C GLN A 47 1.38 17.86 -19.54
N ARG A 48 2.21 16.88 -19.17
CA ARG A 48 3.46 17.16 -18.44
C ARG A 48 4.64 16.54 -19.16
N ASN A 49 5.66 17.35 -19.44
CA ASN A 49 6.95 16.94 -20.05
C ASN A 49 7.75 15.97 -19.14
N GLY A 50 7.19 14.84 -18.69
CA GLY A 50 7.93 13.92 -17.82
C GLY A 50 7.35 12.53 -17.54
N ASP A 51 6.05 12.25 -17.73
CA ASP A 51 5.55 10.85 -17.69
C ASP A 51 5.53 10.26 -19.10
N TYR A 52 6.50 9.39 -19.38
CA TYR A 52 6.65 8.71 -20.67
C TYR A 52 5.81 7.45 -20.81
N SER A 53 5.30 6.90 -19.69
CA SER A 53 4.65 5.59 -19.65
C SER A 53 3.14 5.66 -19.45
N GLY A 54 2.66 6.74 -18.82
CA GLY A 54 1.28 6.87 -18.35
C GLY A 54 0.98 5.95 -17.16
N GLN A 55 1.99 5.47 -16.44
CA GLN A 55 1.88 4.47 -15.39
C GLN A 55 2.46 4.90 -14.03
N TYR A 56 2.95 6.13 -13.89
CA TYR A 56 3.56 6.58 -12.63
C TYR A 56 2.60 6.48 -11.45
N SER A 57 1.34 6.83 -11.71
CA SER A 57 0.24 6.74 -10.74
C SER A 57 -0.58 5.44 -10.86
N ALA A 58 -0.11 4.42 -11.56
CA ALA A 58 -0.86 3.16 -11.69
C ALA A 58 -1.18 2.57 -10.30
N ALA A 59 -2.42 2.14 -10.08
CA ALA A 59 -2.85 1.57 -8.80
C ALA A 59 -2.12 0.25 -8.47
N TYR A 60 -1.56 -0.42 -9.47
CA TYR A 60 -0.69 -1.58 -9.32
C TYR A 60 0.23 -1.71 -10.54
N THR A 61 1.47 -1.26 -10.41
CA THR A 61 2.37 -1.08 -11.56
C THR A 61 3.02 -2.40 -11.98
N PRO A 62 2.80 -2.91 -13.20
CA PRO A 62 3.42 -4.14 -13.67
C PRO A 62 4.86 -3.94 -14.17
N SER A 63 5.60 -5.03 -14.34
CA SER A 63 6.93 -5.07 -14.98
C SER A 63 6.85 -5.53 -16.44
N GLY A 64 7.91 -5.26 -17.21
CA GLY A 64 8.12 -5.87 -18.52
C GLY A 64 7.35 -5.26 -19.70
N THR A 65 6.67 -4.12 -19.51
CA THR A 65 5.99 -3.39 -20.60
C THR A 65 6.37 -1.91 -20.63
N ARG A 66 5.45 -0.98 -20.35
CA ARG A 66 5.67 0.47 -20.42
C ARG A 66 6.30 1.06 -19.17
N ASN A 67 6.21 0.35 -18.04
CA ASN A 67 6.67 0.85 -16.75
C ASN A 67 8.19 1.13 -16.77
N LEU A 68 8.57 2.31 -16.31
CA LEU A 68 9.96 2.77 -16.18
C LEU A 68 10.40 2.93 -14.73
N LEU A 69 9.49 2.73 -13.78
CA LEU A 69 9.72 2.90 -12.35
C LEU A 69 9.69 1.54 -11.65
N GLU A 70 9.88 1.52 -10.33
CA GLU A 70 9.86 0.27 -9.56
C GLU A 70 8.50 -0.45 -9.70
N PRO A 71 8.44 -1.72 -10.15
CA PRO A 71 7.17 -2.42 -10.33
C PRO A 71 6.60 -2.89 -8.97
N ALA A 72 5.28 -2.97 -8.86
CA ALA A 72 4.59 -3.65 -7.76
C ALA A 72 4.52 -5.17 -7.99
N ILE A 73 4.57 -5.61 -9.24
CA ILE A 73 4.50 -7.03 -9.62
C ILE A 73 5.46 -7.34 -10.78
N GLN A 74 6.16 -8.47 -10.65
CA GLN A 74 7.01 -9.03 -11.70
C GLN A 74 6.75 -10.52 -11.83
N VAL A 75 6.55 -10.95 -13.07
CA VAL A 75 6.08 -12.29 -13.42
C VAL A 75 6.89 -12.82 -14.59
N ILE A 76 7.13 -14.13 -14.62
CA ILE A 76 7.54 -14.85 -15.82
C ILE A 76 6.43 -15.83 -16.16
N HIS A 77 5.80 -15.61 -17.32
CA HIS A 77 4.71 -16.43 -17.86
C HIS A 77 5.17 -17.85 -18.21
N ALA A 78 4.23 -18.75 -18.49
CA ALA A 78 4.51 -20.15 -18.79
C ALA A 78 5.42 -20.33 -20.03
N ASP A 79 5.38 -19.39 -20.97
CA ASP A 79 6.23 -19.36 -22.17
C ASP A 79 7.61 -18.71 -21.94
N GLY A 80 7.89 -18.24 -20.72
CA GLY A 80 9.13 -17.55 -20.36
C GLY A 80 9.11 -16.04 -20.59
N ASN A 81 8.01 -15.46 -21.08
CA ASN A 81 7.90 -14.02 -21.29
C ASN A 81 7.74 -13.27 -19.95
N PRO A 82 8.53 -12.21 -19.70
CA PRO A 82 8.42 -11.41 -18.47
C PRO A 82 7.45 -10.22 -18.58
N SER A 83 6.81 -9.99 -19.74
CA SER A 83 5.95 -8.84 -19.99
C SER A 83 4.57 -9.01 -19.36
N LEU A 84 4.16 -8.04 -18.53
CA LEU A 84 2.81 -7.95 -17.97
C LEU A 84 2.20 -6.55 -18.21
N ASP A 85 0.95 -6.49 -18.63
CA ASP A 85 0.11 -5.29 -18.59
C ASP A 85 -1.18 -5.60 -17.83
N LEU A 86 -1.70 -4.66 -17.05
CA LEU A 86 -2.88 -4.90 -16.22
C LEU A 86 -3.97 -3.90 -16.55
N LYS A 87 -5.05 -4.39 -17.16
CA LYS A 87 -6.20 -3.59 -17.54
C LYS A 87 -7.37 -3.85 -16.60
N TYR A 88 -8.05 -2.77 -16.24
CA TYR A 88 -9.30 -2.82 -15.49
C TYR A 88 -10.37 -3.64 -16.23
N VAL A 89 -11.00 -4.56 -15.50
CA VAL A 89 -12.14 -5.37 -15.96
C VAL A 89 -13.42 -4.90 -15.27
N SER A 90 -13.43 -4.94 -13.94
CA SER A 90 -14.61 -4.63 -13.13
C SER A 90 -14.23 -4.18 -11.72
N HIS A 91 -15.19 -3.64 -10.97
CA HIS A 91 -15.05 -3.48 -9.53
C HIS A 91 -16.37 -3.79 -8.83
N LYS A 92 -16.28 -4.06 -7.53
CA LYS A 92 -17.40 -4.24 -6.62
C LYS A 92 -17.12 -3.51 -5.32
N GLN A 93 -18.15 -2.94 -4.71
CA GLN A 93 -18.08 -2.35 -3.37
C GLN A 93 -19.15 -2.99 -2.49
N ASP A 94 -18.70 -3.78 -1.51
CA ASP A 94 -19.58 -4.52 -0.59
C ASP A 94 -19.46 -3.98 0.84
N MET A 95 -20.57 -4.03 1.59
CA MET A 95 -20.53 -3.86 3.04
C MET A 95 -20.11 -5.17 3.70
N VAL A 96 -19.09 -5.13 4.54
CA VAL A 96 -18.63 -6.33 5.26
C VAL A 96 -19.58 -6.57 6.44
N ASN A 97 -20.07 -7.81 6.56
CA ASN A 97 -21.05 -8.21 7.58
C ASN A 97 -22.34 -7.35 7.59
N GLY A 98 -22.70 -6.75 6.46
CA GLY A 98 -23.87 -5.88 6.35
C GLY A 98 -23.77 -4.54 7.11
N SER A 99 -22.58 -4.20 7.63
CA SER A 99 -22.35 -2.95 8.36
C SER A 99 -21.80 -1.87 7.44
N SER A 100 -22.35 -0.66 7.51
CA SER A 100 -21.81 0.51 6.81
C SER A 100 -20.45 0.96 7.35
N ALA A 101 -20.03 0.43 8.51
CA ALA A 101 -18.75 0.78 9.13
C ALA A 101 -17.53 0.21 8.41
N ILE A 102 -17.69 -0.86 7.62
CA ILE A 102 -16.59 -1.50 6.89
C ILE A 102 -17.02 -1.76 5.46
N ARG A 103 -16.28 -1.19 4.50
CA ARG A 103 -16.52 -1.38 3.06
C ARG A 103 -15.34 -2.08 2.42
N LEU A 104 -15.61 -3.13 1.66
CA LEU A 104 -14.62 -3.81 0.82
C LEU A 104 -14.81 -3.39 -0.63
N THR A 105 -13.79 -2.77 -1.21
CA THR A 105 -13.71 -2.50 -2.65
C THR A 105 -12.77 -3.51 -3.29
N THR A 106 -13.27 -4.23 -4.28
CA THR A 106 -12.53 -5.24 -5.04
C THR A 106 -12.43 -4.77 -6.48
N ILE A 107 -11.22 -4.69 -7.04
CA ILE A 107 -10.97 -4.24 -8.42
C ILE A 107 -10.27 -5.35 -9.18
N GLN A 108 -10.90 -5.87 -10.22
CA GLN A 108 -10.35 -6.94 -11.06
C GLN A 108 -9.56 -6.35 -12.22
N LEU A 109 -8.31 -6.79 -12.34
CA LEU A 109 -7.41 -6.47 -13.43
C LEU A 109 -7.03 -7.75 -14.18
N LYS A 110 -6.78 -7.62 -15.49
CA LYS A 110 -6.41 -8.74 -16.35
C LYS A 110 -5.38 -8.32 -17.39
N ASP A 111 -4.46 -9.22 -17.69
CA ASP A 111 -3.58 -9.08 -18.84
C ASP A 111 -4.34 -9.27 -20.16
N PRO A 112 -4.19 -8.36 -21.15
CA PRO A 112 -4.94 -8.45 -22.40
C PRO A 112 -4.49 -9.62 -23.30
N VAL A 113 -3.32 -10.20 -23.08
CA VAL A 113 -2.72 -11.28 -23.89
C VAL A 113 -2.72 -12.60 -23.12
N TYR A 114 -2.27 -12.58 -21.87
CA TYR A 114 -2.17 -13.77 -21.02
C TYR A 114 -3.44 -13.97 -20.19
N PRO A 115 -3.87 -15.22 -19.93
CA PRO A 115 -4.96 -15.51 -19.00
C PRO A 115 -4.49 -15.37 -17.54
N PHE A 116 -4.02 -14.16 -17.20
CA PHE A 116 -3.43 -13.78 -15.92
C PHE A 116 -4.25 -12.63 -15.31
N GLU A 117 -4.62 -12.78 -14.05
CA GLU A 117 -5.56 -11.91 -13.36
C GLU A 117 -5.00 -11.48 -12.00
N VAL A 118 -5.18 -10.20 -11.69
CA VAL A 118 -4.83 -9.60 -10.41
C VAL A 118 -6.05 -8.91 -9.84
N THR A 119 -6.39 -9.22 -8.60
CA THR A 119 -7.46 -8.53 -7.88
C THR A 119 -6.86 -7.64 -6.81
N LEU A 120 -7.18 -6.34 -6.86
CA LEU A 120 -6.82 -5.38 -5.81
C LEU A 120 -7.96 -5.30 -4.80
N TYR A 121 -7.62 -5.39 -3.52
CA TYR A 121 -8.56 -5.27 -2.42
C TYR A 121 -8.25 -4.04 -1.59
N TYR A 122 -9.28 -3.26 -1.30
CA TYR A 122 -9.22 -2.11 -0.40
C TYR A 122 -10.37 -2.20 0.60
N LYS A 123 -10.05 -2.45 1.85
CA LYS A 123 -11.01 -2.54 2.94
C LYS A 123 -10.90 -1.29 3.81
N ALA A 124 -11.91 -0.43 3.73
CA ALA A 124 -11.99 0.80 4.49
C ALA A 124 -12.77 0.55 5.79
N TYR A 125 -12.11 0.83 6.92
CA TYR A 125 -12.69 0.87 8.25
C TYR A 125 -13.07 2.32 8.54
N TYR A 126 -14.35 2.64 8.29
CA TYR A 126 -14.82 4.00 8.18
C TYR A 126 -14.55 4.81 9.45
N LYS A 127 -14.95 4.30 10.61
CA LYS A 127 -14.85 5.00 11.91
C LYS A 127 -13.43 5.07 12.46
N GLU A 128 -12.57 4.13 12.08
CA GLU A 128 -11.21 4.07 12.56
C GLU A 128 -10.23 4.83 11.65
N ASN A 129 -10.70 5.34 10.49
CA ASN A 129 -9.86 6.00 9.49
C ASN A 129 -8.69 5.13 9.01
N VAL A 130 -8.93 3.82 8.86
CA VAL A 130 -7.91 2.85 8.40
C VAL A 130 -8.32 2.23 7.09
N ILE A 131 -7.37 2.15 6.15
CA ILE A 131 -7.51 1.39 4.91
C ILE A 131 -6.54 0.20 4.98
N GLU A 132 -7.07 -0.99 4.76
CA GLU A 132 -6.33 -2.23 4.59
C GLU A 132 -6.31 -2.60 3.10
N GLN A 133 -5.13 -2.85 2.54
CA GLN A 133 -4.92 -3.15 1.13
C GLN A 133 -4.15 -4.47 0.97
N TRP A 134 -4.57 -5.30 0.03
CA TRP A 134 -3.83 -6.48 -0.41
C TRP A 134 -4.18 -6.82 -1.85
N THR A 135 -3.49 -7.80 -2.43
CA THR A 135 -3.77 -8.32 -3.76
C THR A 135 -3.97 -9.83 -3.74
N SER A 136 -4.74 -10.33 -4.70
CA SER A 136 -4.71 -11.74 -5.09
C SER A 136 -4.33 -11.89 -6.55
N ILE A 137 -3.64 -12.98 -6.86
CA ILE A 137 -3.04 -13.27 -8.16
C ILE A 137 -3.47 -14.68 -8.57
N ARG A 138 -3.99 -14.82 -9.79
CA ARG A 138 -4.39 -16.11 -10.37
C ARG A 138 -4.10 -16.12 -11.87
N HIS A 139 -3.85 -17.30 -12.43
CA HIS A 139 -3.82 -17.50 -13.88
C HIS A 139 -4.45 -18.83 -14.28
N THR A 140 -4.77 -18.96 -15.56
CA THR A 140 -5.22 -20.23 -16.18
C THR A 140 -4.36 -20.55 -17.41
N GLU A 141 -3.07 -20.25 -17.33
CA GLU A 141 -2.07 -20.63 -18.35
C GLU A 141 -1.83 -22.14 -18.36
N THR A 142 -1.15 -22.65 -19.39
CA THR A 142 -0.95 -24.09 -19.60
C THR A 142 0.06 -24.72 -18.64
N ASP A 143 0.93 -23.92 -18.04
CA ASP A 143 1.97 -24.35 -17.09
C ASP A 143 2.12 -23.30 -15.98
N VAL A 144 3.01 -23.56 -15.02
CA VAL A 144 3.29 -22.70 -13.89
C VAL A 144 3.77 -21.32 -14.31
N VAL A 145 3.36 -20.33 -13.54
CA VAL A 145 3.84 -18.96 -13.65
C VAL A 145 4.70 -18.64 -12.44
N ARG A 146 5.76 -17.86 -12.66
CA ARG A 146 6.74 -17.55 -11.62
C ARG A 146 6.59 -16.10 -11.18
N LEU A 147 6.19 -15.90 -9.94
CA LEU A 147 6.10 -14.58 -9.33
C LEU A 147 7.46 -14.21 -8.72
N GLN A 148 8.10 -13.18 -9.28
CA GLN A 148 9.39 -12.68 -8.81
C GLN A 148 9.24 -11.50 -7.85
N LYS A 149 8.13 -10.76 -7.97
CA LYS A 149 7.72 -9.70 -7.05
C LYS A 149 6.19 -9.61 -7.04
N TYR A 150 5.60 -9.41 -5.87
CA TYR A 150 4.16 -9.42 -5.65
C TYR A 150 3.79 -8.56 -4.43
N SER A 151 3.85 -7.25 -4.59
CA SER A 151 3.59 -6.29 -3.51
C SER A 151 2.12 -6.29 -3.09
N SER A 152 1.87 -6.02 -1.81
CA SER A 152 0.54 -5.86 -1.22
C SER A 152 -0.10 -4.52 -1.58
N ALA A 153 0.71 -3.47 -1.67
CA ALA A 153 0.26 -2.11 -1.93
C ALA A 153 1.21 -1.36 -2.88
N ASN A 154 0.64 -0.39 -3.59
CA ASN A 154 1.31 0.52 -4.51
C ASN A 154 0.58 1.86 -4.49
N LEU A 155 0.95 2.71 -3.52
CA LEU A 155 0.36 4.03 -3.33
C LEU A 155 1.12 5.09 -4.13
N TYR A 156 0.41 6.14 -4.53
CA TYR A 156 0.93 7.30 -5.22
C TYR A 156 0.45 8.57 -4.53
N LEU A 157 1.38 9.31 -3.93
CA LEU A 157 1.11 10.56 -3.24
C LEU A 157 1.66 11.72 -4.06
N SER A 158 0.80 12.66 -4.45
CA SER A 158 1.15 13.75 -5.37
C SER A 158 0.74 15.14 -4.88
N SER A 159 0.24 15.24 -3.65
CA SER A 159 -0.27 16.49 -3.05
C SER A 159 0.80 17.26 -2.25
N ALA A 160 1.94 16.63 -1.93
CA ALA A 160 2.99 17.22 -1.11
C ALA A 160 4.21 17.63 -1.94
N HIS A 161 4.96 18.61 -1.45
CA HIS A 161 6.20 19.09 -2.07
C HIS A 161 7.44 18.36 -1.55
N SER A 162 7.37 17.85 -0.32
CA SER A 162 8.44 17.10 0.33
C SER A 162 7.86 16.05 1.26
N TYR A 163 8.60 14.97 1.48
CA TYR A 163 8.16 13.83 2.28
C TYR A 163 9.21 13.48 3.31
N TYR A 164 8.82 13.42 4.58
CA TYR A 164 9.71 13.06 5.68
C TYR A 164 9.32 11.67 6.20
N LEU A 165 10.24 10.72 6.07
CA LEU A 165 10.05 9.35 6.53
C LEU A 165 10.63 9.21 7.93
N THR A 166 9.78 8.89 8.91
CA THR A 166 10.22 8.35 10.19
C THR A 166 10.10 6.83 10.15
N HIS A 167 11.22 6.12 10.29
CA HIS A 167 11.25 4.67 10.43
C HIS A 167 11.79 4.25 11.79
N PHE A 168 11.55 3.00 12.15
CA PHE A 168 11.90 2.47 13.47
C PHE A 168 12.96 1.38 13.31
N HIS A 169 14.19 1.69 13.70
CA HIS A 169 15.32 0.78 13.63
C HIS A 169 15.78 0.35 15.03
N GLY A 170 16.64 -0.65 15.12
CA GLY A 170 17.14 -1.08 16.41
C GLY A 170 18.03 -2.30 16.33
N ASP A 171 18.17 -2.93 17.49
CA ASP A 171 18.77 -4.24 17.68
C ASP A 171 18.09 -4.88 18.89
N TRP A 172 18.42 -6.12 19.19
CA TRP A 172 17.98 -6.81 20.40
C TRP A 172 18.17 -5.94 21.65
N ALA A 173 17.11 -5.82 22.45
CA ALA A 173 17.02 -4.99 23.66
C ALA A 173 17.16 -3.47 23.42
N LYS A 174 17.08 -3.02 22.17
CA LYS A 174 17.19 -1.62 21.71
C LYS A 174 16.26 -1.36 20.51
N GLU A 175 15.10 -2.00 20.50
CA GLU A 175 14.12 -1.98 19.40
C GLU A 175 13.41 -0.63 19.27
N LEU A 176 12.78 -0.39 18.11
CA LEU A 176 11.87 0.73 17.83
C LEU A 176 12.44 2.14 18.04
N LYS A 177 13.73 2.37 17.76
CA LYS A 177 14.30 3.72 17.76
C LYS A 177 13.84 4.50 16.53
N PRO A 178 13.20 5.67 16.71
CA PRO A 178 12.77 6.47 15.59
C PRO A 178 13.96 7.18 14.95
N GLU A 179 14.04 7.12 13.62
CA GLU A 179 14.93 7.93 12.80
C GLU A 179 14.11 8.61 11.71
N GLU A 180 14.24 9.93 11.62
CA GLU A 180 13.51 10.75 10.66
C GLU A 180 14.45 11.31 9.59
N MET A 181 14.06 11.20 8.33
CA MET A 181 14.82 11.70 7.19
C MET A 181 13.92 12.31 6.11
N LEU A 182 14.42 13.32 5.41
CA LEU A 182 13.83 13.79 4.15
C LEU A 182 14.07 12.73 3.06
N LEU A 183 13.01 12.38 2.32
CA LEU A 183 13.12 11.58 1.11
C LEU A 183 13.58 12.47 -0.06
N THR A 184 14.66 12.06 -0.70
CA THR A 184 15.21 12.70 -1.90
C THR A 184 14.95 11.84 -3.15
N ALA A 185 15.22 12.38 -4.34
CA ALA A 185 15.13 11.64 -5.60
C ALA A 185 15.81 10.26 -5.52
N GLY A 186 15.16 9.25 -6.09
CA GLY A 186 15.58 7.85 -6.01
C GLY A 186 14.68 7.03 -5.07
N ILE A 187 15.19 5.87 -4.63
CA ILE A 187 14.42 4.90 -3.82
C ILE A 187 15.08 4.70 -2.46
N LYS A 188 14.35 4.98 -1.39
CA LYS A 188 14.67 4.52 -0.03
C LYS A 188 13.95 3.19 0.20
N VAL A 189 14.68 2.21 0.72
CA VAL A 189 14.15 0.88 1.03
C VAL A 189 14.24 0.62 2.52
N LEU A 190 13.12 0.20 3.12
CA LEU A 190 13.07 -0.42 4.43
C LEU A 190 12.78 -1.91 4.22
N ASP A 191 13.69 -2.79 4.60
CA ASP A 191 13.49 -4.23 4.40
C ASP A 191 14.09 -5.09 5.50
N THR A 192 13.70 -6.36 5.49
CA THR A 192 14.30 -7.40 6.30
C THR A 192 14.40 -8.69 5.50
N LYS A 193 15.45 -9.45 5.78
CA LYS A 193 15.79 -10.74 5.15
C LYS A 193 16.05 -11.83 6.21
N LEU A 194 15.66 -11.57 7.45
CA LEU A 194 16.01 -12.37 8.64
C LEU A 194 15.05 -13.55 8.90
N GLY A 195 14.13 -13.82 7.99
CA GLY A 195 13.12 -14.87 8.12
C GLY A 195 12.20 -14.59 9.29
N THR A 196 12.28 -15.43 10.32
CA THR A 196 11.39 -15.38 11.49
C THR A 196 11.73 -14.28 12.49
N ARG A 197 12.87 -13.59 12.32
CA ARG A 197 13.27 -12.41 13.13
C ARG A 197 13.08 -11.12 12.35
N ALA A 198 11.99 -11.01 11.58
CA ALA A 198 11.73 -9.92 10.64
C ALA A 198 11.92 -8.54 11.28
N ASP A 199 11.48 -8.36 12.52
CA ASP A 199 11.41 -7.06 13.20
C ASP A 199 12.67 -6.72 14.02
N LEU A 200 13.70 -7.59 14.04
CA LEU A 200 14.87 -7.43 14.91
C LEU A 200 15.62 -6.11 14.69
N PHE A 201 15.88 -5.76 13.42
CA PHE A 201 16.59 -4.53 13.08
C PHE A 201 15.68 -3.40 12.62
N GLN A 202 14.49 -3.72 12.12
CA GLN A 202 13.58 -2.74 11.57
C GLN A 202 12.14 -3.26 11.57
N ALA A 203 11.23 -2.48 12.14
CA ALA A 203 9.81 -2.79 12.10
C ALA A 203 9.20 -2.44 10.72
N PRO A 204 8.17 -3.15 10.25
CA PRO A 204 7.47 -2.83 9.01
C PRO A 204 6.56 -1.59 9.12
N SER A 205 6.66 -0.83 10.23
CA SER A 205 5.86 0.36 10.51
C SER A 205 6.66 1.63 10.26
N PHE A 206 6.00 2.70 9.82
CA PHE A 206 6.64 3.99 9.56
C PHE A 206 5.61 5.14 9.64
N LEU A 207 6.12 6.36 9.79
CA LEU A 207 5.38 7.60 9.55
C LEU A 207 5.92 8.29 8.31
N LEU A 208 5.03 8.88 7.54
CA LEU A 208 5.35 9.70 6.38
C LEU A 208 4.67 11.05 6.57
N SER A 209 5.44 12.07 6.94
CA SER A 209 4.94 13.42 7.12
C SER A 209 5.07 14.23 5.83
N MET A 210 4.03 15.01 5.52
CA MET A 210 3.94 15.80 4.29
C MET A 210 4.41 17.24 4.55
N ASN A 211 5.22 17.76 3.64
CA ASN A 211 5.70 19.15 3.59
C ASN A 211 6.62 19.60 4.74
N GLN A 212 6.60 18.93 5.89
CA GLN A 212 7.44 19.26 7.05
C GLN A 212 7.79 17.99 7.85
N PRO A 213 8.88 18.01 8.65
CA PRO A 213 9.17 16.94 9.60
C PRO A 213 8.06 16.82 10.65
N THR A 214 7.99 15.67 11.32
CA THR A 214 7.14 15.48 12.49
C THR A 214 7.58 16.39 13.63
N ASP A 215 6.61 17.02 14.29
CA ASP A 215 6.87 17.82 15.50
C ASP A 215 7.02 16.88 16.70
N LYS A 216 8.24 16.84 17.25
CA LYS A 216 8.61 15.96 18.36
C LYS A 216 8.07 16.44 19.70
N ASP A 217 7.78 17.73 19.82
CA ASP A 217 7.27 18.35 21.03
C ASP A 217 5.73 18.42 21.01
N ASN A 218 5.11 18.17 19.84
CA ASN A 218 3.66 18.27 19.67
C ASN A 218 3.12 17.36 18.55
N ASP A 219 2.57 16.20 18.94
CA ASP A 219 2.13 15.16 18.01
C ASP A 219 0.73 15.36 17.39
N ASP A 220 0.06 16.47 17.70
CA ASP A 220 -1.31 16.77 17.29
C ASP A 220 -1.42 17.69 16.04
N HIS A 221 -0.34 17.89 15.27
CA HIS A 221 -0.33 18.76 14.08
C HIS A 221 0.33 18.09 12.87
N GLY A 222 -0.08 18.55 11.69
CA GLY A 222 0.53 18.18 10.42
C GLY A 222 -0.14 16.98 9.74
N GLU A 223 0.16 16.85 8.45
CA GLU A 223 -0.34 15.75 7.65
C GLU A 223 0.61 14.56 7.72
N VAL A 224 0.10 13.41 8.16
CA VAL A 224 0.89 12.20 8.39
C VAL A 224 0.16 10.98 7.86
N LEU A 225 0.83 10.20 7.01
CA LEU A 225 0.45 8.83 6.73
C LEU A 225 1.22 7.90 7.67
N LEU A 226 0.51 7.10 8.45
CA LEU A 226 1.10 6.03 9.28
C LEU A 226 0.76 4.70 8.61
N GLY A 227 1.79 3.95 8.23
CA GLY A 227 1.65 2.68 7.51
C GLY A 227 2.34 1.52 8.22
N THR A 228 1.84 0.30 8.00
CA THR A 228 2.48 -0.95 8.44
C THR A 228 2.10 -2.13 7.56
N LEU A 229 2.98 -3.12 7.43
CA LEU A 229 2.67 -4.40 6.78
C LEU A 229 2.31 -5.45 7.83
N ALA A 230 1.11 -6.03 7.77
CA ALA A 230 0.68 -7.12 8.66
C ALA A 230 1.29 -8.46 8.23
N TRP A 231 2.61 -8.54 8.33
CA TRP A 231 3.44 -9.67 7.93
C TRP A 231 4.60 -9.85 8.90
N SER A 232 4.85 -11.08 9.34
CA SER A 232 5.90 -11.42 10.31
C SER A 232 7.14 -12.05 9.67
N GLY A 233 7.16 -12.18 8.34
CA GLY A 233 8.31 -12.69 7.59
C GLY A 233 9.10 -11.57 6.91
N ASN A 234 9.91 -11.94 5.93
CA ASN A 234 10.66 -10.99 5.13
C ASN A 234 9.72 -10.00 4.42
N TYR A 235 9.93 -8.71 4.65
CA TYR A 235 9.19 -7.63 4.01
C TYR A 235 10.13 -6.66 3.30
N GLN A 236 9.56 -5.90 2.37
CA GLN A 236 10.18 -4.73 1.76
C GLN A 236 9.13 -3.63 1.60
N ILE A 237 9.50 -2.42 1.99
CA ILE A 237 8.74 -1.18 1.78
C ILE A 237 9.66 -0.20 1.06
N GLN A 238 9.26 0.24 -0.12
CA GLN A 238 10.04 1.12 -0.98
C GLN A 238 9.33 2.47 -1.09
N PHE A 239 10.11 3.53 -0.94
CA PHE A 239 9.70 4.91 -1.06
C PHE A 239 10.49 5.52 -2.23
N GLU A 240 9.84 5.59 -3.39
CA GLU A 240 10.45 6.10 -4.62
C GLU A 240 9.92 7.51 -4.90
N ILE A 241 10.82 8.49 -4.91
CA ILE A 241 10.52 9.83 -5.42
C ILE A 241 10.71 9.80 -6.94
N ASP A 242 9.59 9.94 -7.66
CA ASP A 242 9.54 9.87 -9.11
C ASP A 242 10.13 11.13 -9.79
N PRO A 243 10.35 11.13 -11.11
CA PRO A 243 10.87 12.28 -11.84
C PRO A 243 10.01 13.56 -11.78
N LEU A 244 8.76 13.44 -11.35
CA LEU A 244 7.83 14.54 -11.16
C LEU A 244 7.72 14.97 -9.68
N ASN A 245 8.63 14.47 -8.82
CA ASN A 245 8.68 14.71 -7.38
C ASN A 245 7.42 14.24 -6.62
N ASN A 246 6.74 13.22 -7.11
CA ASN A 246 5.68 12.52 -6.38
C ASN A 246 6.27 11.26 -5.73
N LEU A 247 5.62 10.80 -4.66
CA LEU A 247 6.07 9.63 -3.93
C LEU A 247 5.26 8.40 -4.31
N ARG A 248 5.97 7.35 -4.72
CA ARG A 248 5.47 5.99 -4.86
C ARG A 248 5.85 5.17 -3.63
N LEU A 249 4.87 4.54 -3.02
CA LEU A 249 5.05 3.68 -1.85
C LEU A 249 4.62 2.26 -2.20
N ILE A 250 5.60 1.35 -2.23
CA ILE A 250 5.40 -0.05 -2.62
C ILE A 250 5.72 -0.92 -1.41
N ALA A 251 4.74 -1.68 -0.91
CA ALA A 251 4.90 -2.48 0.30
C ALA A 251 4.48 -3.92 0.07
N GLY A 252 5.24 -4.89 0.57
CA GLY A 252 4.88 -6.31 0.49
C GLY A 252 5.97 -7.25 1.00
N ILE A 253 5.87 -8.52 0.60
CA ILE A 253 6.90 -9.52 0.88
C ILE A 253 8.21 -9.12 0.18
N ASN A 254 9.35 -9.30 0.85
CA ASN A 254 10.66 -8.99 0.26
C ASN A 254 10.91 -9.90 -0.95
N PRO A 255 11.21 -9.38 -2.15
CA PRO A 255 11.48 -10.21 -3.32
C PRO A 255 12.80 -11.00 -3.21
N TYR A 256 13.71 -10.64 -2.30
CA TYR A 256 14.96 -11.36 -2.09
C TYR A 256 14.70 -12.81 -1.66
N ALA A 257 15.11 -13.76 -2.51
CA ALA A 257 14.97 -15.20 -2.29
C ALA A 257 13.51 -15.64 -2.00
N SER A 258 12.54 -14.96 -2.60
CA SER A 258 11.10 -15.21 -2.39
C SER A 258 10.37 -15.50 -3.71
N GLU A 259 11.05 -16.04 -4.72
CA GLU A 259 10.39 -16.44 -5.95
C GLU A 259 9.31 -17.51 -5.66
N TYR A 260 8.10 -17.30 -6.16
CA TYR A 260 6.96 -18.19 -5.93
C TYR A 260 6.50 -18.82 -7.24
N ILE A 261 6.40 -20.15 -7.26
CA ILE A 261 5.87 -20.92 -8.39
C ILE A 261 4.36 -21.07 -8.19
N LEU A 262 3.58 -20.30 -8.94
CA LEU A 262 2.12 -20.35 -8.93
C LEU A 262 1.65 -21.39 -9.95
N ALA A 263 0.90 -22.37 -9.48
CA ALA A 263 0.26 -23.36 -10.33
C ALA A 263 -0.99 -22.76 -11.00
N PRO A 264 -1.36 -23.22 -12.22
CA PRO A 264 -2.63 -22.86 -12.85
C PRO A 264 -3.81 -23.08 -11.91
N ASP A 265 -4.83 -22.23 -12.04
CA ASP A 265 -6.08 -22.29 -11.27
C ASP A 265 -5.94 -22.14 -9.75
N THR A 266 -4.75 -21.80 -9.27
CA THR A 266 -4.48 -21.52 -7.86
C THR A 266 -4.48 -20.01 -7.62
N GLU A 267 -4.99 -19.59 -6.47
CA GLU A 267 -4.93 -18.20 -6.02
C GLU A 267 -3.78 -18.02 -5.02
N PHE A 268 -2.96 -16.99 -5.26
CA PHE A 268 -1.97 -16.50 -4.32
C PHE A 268 -2.44 -15.17 -3.73
N VAL A 269 -2.38 -15.02 -2.40
CA VAL A 269 -2.84 -13.82 -1.70
C VAL A 269 -1.68 -13.19 -0.93
N THR A 270 -1.42 -11.90 -1.15
CA THR A 270 -0.38 -11.15 -0.43
C THR A 270 -0.82 -10.80 1.00
N PRO A 271 0.11 -10.53 1.94
CA PRO A 271 -0.28 -10.01 3.26
C PRO A 271 -0.95 -8.64 3.14
N SER A 272 -1.66 -8.23 4.20
CA SER A 272 -2.30 -6.92 4.25
C SER A 272 -1.30 -5.80 4.54
N PHE A 273 -1.32 -4.74 3.75
CA PHE A 273 -0.74 -3.44 4.08
C PHE A 273 -1.82 -2.55 4.69
N LEU A 274 -1.52 -1.89 5.79
CA LEU A 274 -2.46 -1.04 6.52
C LEU A 274 -1.93 0.37 6.58
N PHE A 275 -2.80 1.34 6.38
CA PHE A 275 -2.45 2.73 6.58
C PHE A 275 -3.62 3.56 7.06
N THR A 276 -3.28 4.68 7.69
CA THR A 276 -4.19 5.77 8.02
C THR A 276 -3.54 7.07 7.59
N TYR A 277 -4.35 8.04 7.18
CA TYR A 277 -3.91 9.39 6.89
C TYR A 277 -4.56 10.33 7.91
N SER A 278 -3.74 11.13 8.60
CA SER A 278 -4.20 12.09 9.59
C SER A 278 -3.84 13.51 9.15
N TYR A 279 -4.73 14.45 9.46
CA TYR A 279 -4.51 15.90 9.35
C TYR A 279 -4.15 16.53 10.70
N ASP A 280 -4.20 15.73 11.77
CA ASP A 280 -4.02 16.12 13.17
C ASP A 280 -2.80 15.40 13.77
N GLY A 281 -1.74 15.26 12.97
CA GLY A 281 -0.45 14.75 13.38
C GLY A 281 -0.35 13.24 13.66
N SER A 282 0.81 12.85 14.17
CA SER A 282 1.19 11.46 14.40
C SER A 282 0.45 10.83 15.59
N GLY A 283 0.02 11.64 16.56
CA GLY A 283 -0.77 11.22 17.70
C GLY A 283 -2.13 10.66 17.27
N MET A 284 -2.85 11.39 16.41
CA MET A 284 -4.13 10.92 15.88
C MET A 284 -3.95 9.72 14.95
N ALA A 285 -2.94 9.72 14.08
CA ALA A 285 -2.62 8.58 13.23
C ALA A 285 -2.38 7.30 14.04
N SER A 286 -1.61 7.39 15.14
CA SER A 286 -1.36 6.26 16.04
C SER A 286 -2.64 5.78 16.72
N ARG A 287 -3.47 6.71 17.23
CA ARG A 287 -4.76 6.37 17.86
C ARG A 287 -5.73 5.69 16.90
N ASN A 288 -5.73 6.06 15.61
CA ASN A 288 -6.52 5.39 14.57
C ASN A 288 -6.14 3.92 14.44
N LEU A 289 -4.85 3.62 14.23
CA LEU A 289 -4.38 2.23 14.14
C LEU A 289 -4.56 1.46 15.46
N HIS A 290 -4.35 2.09 16.63
CA HIS A 290 -4.56 1.43 17.92
C HIS A 290 -6.02 1.02 18.11
N ARG A 291 -6.98 1.90 17.80
CA ARG A 291 -8.41 1.58 17.86
C ARG A 291 -8.77 0.46 16.90
N TRP A 292 -8.28 0.53 15.66
CA TRP A 292 -8.48 -0.52 14.66
C TRP A 292 -7.93 -1.87 15.13
N ALA A 293 -6.68 -1.91 15.60
CA ALA A 293 -6.00 -3.15 15.98
C ALA A 293 -6.72 -3.84 17.14
N ARG A 294 -7.10 -3.08 18.18
CA ARG A 294 -7.83 -3.60 19.34
C ARG A 294 -9.19 -4.20 18.97
N LYS A 295 -9.91 -3.57 18.03
CA LYS A 295 -11.25 -4.01 17.60
C LYS A 295 -11.23 -5.18 16.62
N PHE A 296 -10.29 -5.18 15.68
CA PHE A 296 -10.41 -6.03 14.48
C PHE A 296 -9.28 -7.03 14.28
N ARG A 297 -8.16 -6.91 15.02
CA ARG A 297 -6.97 -7.73 14.74
C ARG A 297 -6.44 -8.49 15.94
N ILE A 298 -6.38 -7.84 17.11
CA ILE A 298 -5.84 -8.44 18.32
C ILE A 298 -6.95 -9.27 18.99
N PRO A 299 -6.75 -10.57 19.20
CA PRO A 299 -7.69 -11.38 19.98
C PRO A 299 -7.86 -10.78 21.38
N GLN A 300 -9.12 -10.59 21.79
CA GLN A 300 -9.48 -9.96 23.07
C GLN A 300 -8.82 -8.58 23.23
N GLY A 301 -8.69 -7.83 22.12
CA GLY A 301 -7.97 -6.55 22.10
C GLY A 301 -8.64 -5.44 22.92
N GLU A 302 -9.93 -5.59 23.24
CA GLU A 302 -10.69 -4.65 24.08
C GLU A 302 -10.76 -5.07 25.56
N ASP A 303 -10.37 -6.31 25.89
CA ASP A 303 -10.44 -6.85 27.25
C ASP A 303 -9.27 -6.39 28.12
N THR A 304 -9.42 -6.51 29.45
CA THR A 304 -8.32 -6.29 30.39
C THR A 304 -7.31 -7.45 30.34
N ARG A 305 -6.04 -7.17 30.68
CA ARG A 305 -4.98 -8.18 30.79
C ARG A 305 -4.69 -8.47 32.26
N LEU A 306 -4.28 -9.70 32.56
CA LEU A 306 -3.90 -10.10 33.92
C LEU A 306 -2.54 -9.50 34.31
N THR A 307 -2.39 -9.13 35.59
CA THR A 307 -1.06 -8.90 36.18
C THR A 307 -0.40 -10.25 36.43
N VAL A 308 0.76 -10.50 35.83
CA VAL A 308 1.49 -11.78 35.92
C VAL A 308 2.86 -11.60 36.56
N LEU A 309 3.35 -12.67 37.20
CA LEU A 309 4.75 -12.81 37.61
C LEU A 309 5.45 -13.77 36.64
N ASN A 310 6.55 -13.34 36.03
CA ASN A 310 7.43 -14.18 35.23
C ASN A 310 8.80 -14.24 35.91
N ASN A 311 9.35 -15.43 36.12
CA ASN A 311 10.58 -15.68 36.87
C ASN A 311 11.80 -15.94 35.96
N TRP A 312 11.78 -15.42 34.73
CA TRP A 312 12.82 -15.65 33.73
C TRP A 312 14.16 -14.93 34.03
N GLU A 313 14.11 -13.70 34.55
CA GLU A 313 15.31 -12.93 34.95
C GLU A 313 15.96 -13.50 36.21
#